data_AF-A0AAE6EPE1-F1
#
_entry.id   AF-A0AAE6EPE1-F1
#
_cell.length_a   1.000
_cell.length_b   1.000
_cell.length_c   1.000
_cell.angle_alpha   90.00
_cell.angle_beta   90.00
_cell.angle_gamma   90.00
#
_symmetry.space_group_name_H-M   'P 1'
#
loop_
_entity.id
_entity.type
_entity.pdbx_description
1 polymer ?
#
loop_
_entity_poly.entity_id
_entity_poly.type
_entity_poly.pdbx_seq_one_letter_code
_entity_poly.pdbx_strand_id
1 'polypeptide(L)'
;MKTITLRIPTSFKEWKEFIREKSTSRKKHNQEVLWDFANAISCEALSNYWRNDISETMVKSVFRMGGNSKLTKMYFEAKKQLK
;
A
#
# COMPACT_ATOMS: atom_id res chain seq x y z
N MET A 1 -10.95 -27.12 15.75
CA MET A 1 -10.70 -25.86 16.48
C MET A 1 -9.32 -25.35 16.13
N LYS A 2 -9.14 -24.07 15.80
CA LYS A 2 -7.80 -23.50 15.58
C LYS A 2 -7.25 -23.02 16.92
N THR A 3 -6.14 -23.58 17.36
CA THR A 3 -5.43 -23.13 18.57
C THR A 3 -4.77 -21.79 18.27
N ILE A 4 -5.19 -20.73 18.97
CA ILE A 4 -4.58 -19.41 18.86
C ILE A 4 -3.56 -19.27 19.99
N THR A 5 -2.27 -19.37 19.68
CA THR A 5 -1.19 -19.12 20.63
C THR A 5 -0.93 -17.63 20.75
N LEU A 6 -1.40 -17.02 21.84
CA LEU A 6 -1.09 -15.63 22.18
C LEU A 6 0.24 -15.57 22.95
N ARG A 7 1.29 -15.01 22.35
CA ARG A 7 2.54 -14.68 23.06
C ARG A 7 2.29 -13.43 23.92
N ILE A 8 2.20 -13.62 25.23
CA ILE A 8 2.11 -12.53 26.21
C ILE A 8 3.54 -12.17 26.64
N PRO A 9 4.00 -10.92 26.42
CA PRO A 9 5.31 -10.50 26.88
C PRO A 9 5.37 -10.55 28.42
N THR A 10 6.42 -11.18 28.94
CA THR A 10 6.64 -11.38 30.38
C THR A 10 7.64 -10.40 30.98
N SER A 11 8.37 -9.64 30.13
CA SER A 11 9.29 -8.58 30.55
C SER A 11 9.06 -7.26 29.82
N PHE A 12 9.54 -6.15 30.41
CA PHE A 12 9.47 -4.83 29.79
C PHE A 12 10.19 -4.77 28.42
N LYS A 13 11.31 -5.52 28.28
CA LYS A 13 12.04 -5.63 27.01
C LYS A 13 11.18 -6.31 25.94
N GLU A 14 10.55 -7.44 26.27
CA GLU A 14 9.64 -8.16 25.36
C GLU A 14 8.41 -7.31 25.00
N TRP A 15 7.89 -6.55 25.96
CA TRP A 15 6.76 -5.65 25.71
C TRP A 15 7.13 -4.54 24.70
N LYS A 16 8.31 -3.93 24.85
CA LYS A 16 8.81 -2.91 23.92
C LYS A 16 9.04 -3.48 22.51
N GLU A 17 9.57 -4.70 22.41
CA GLU A 17 9.75 -5.41 21.14
C GLU A 17 8.40 -5.75 20.50
N PHE A 18 7.44 -6.27 21.26
CA PHE A 18 6.09 -6.59 20.79
C PHE A 18 5.36 -5.36 20.23
N ILE A 19 5.44 -4.21 20.90
CA ILE A 19 4.84 -2.96 20.41
C ILE A 19 5.52 -2.49 19.13
N ARG A 20 6.86 -2.59 19.06
CA ARG A 20 7.62 -2.22 17.87
C ARG A 20 7.24 -3.12 16.68
N GLU A 21 7.14 -4.42 16.88
CA GLU A 21 6.71 -5.38 15.85
C GLU A 21 5.30 -5.07 15.36
N LYS A 22 4.37 -4.84 16.29
CA LYS A 22 2.97 -4.53 15.95
C LYS A 22 2.84 -3.21 15.18
N SER A 23 3.58 -2.18 15.60
CA SER A 23 3.66 -0.90 14.89
C SER A 23 4.24 -1.06 13.49
N THR A 24 5.33 -1.81 13.35
CA THR A 24 5.98 -2.09 12.06
C THR A 24 5.07 -2.89 11.14
N SER A 25 4.37 -3.90 11.66
CA SER A 25 3.40 -4.70 10.93
C SER A 25 2.23 -3.87 10.41
N ARG A 26 1.64 -3.01 11.26
CA ARG A 26 0.58 -2.08 10.85
C ARG A 26 1.06 -1.12 9.78
N LYS A 27 2.27 -0.55 9.94
CA LYS A 27 2.85 0.35 8.95
C LYS A 27 3.07 -0.35 7.60
N LYS A 28 3.59 -1.57 7.61
CA LYS A 28 3.78 -2.38 6.40
C LYS A 28 2.44 -2.69 5.72
N HIS A 29 1.45 -3.15 6.49
CA HIS A 29 0.11 -3.42 5.96
C HIS A 29 -0.53 -2.19 5.33
N ASN A 30 -0.46 -1.02 5.99
CA ASN A 30 -1.00 0.21 5.43
C ASN A 30 -0.30 0.62 4.12
N GLN A 31 1.01 0.37 4.00
CA GLN A 31 1.74 0.62 2.75
C GLN A 31 1.30 -0.33 1.63
N GLU A 32 1.07 -1.60 1.95
CA GLU A 32 0.54 -2.60 1.00
C GLU A 32 -0.86 -2.19 0.52
N VAL A 33 -1.77 -1.81 1.43
CA VAL A 33 -3.12 -1.35 1.08
C VAL A 33 -3.09 -0.14 0.14
N LEU A 34 -2.22 0.85 0.40
CA LEU A 34 -2.08 2.01 -0.50
C LEU A 34 -1.54 1.62 -1.88
N TRP A 35 -0.60 0.68 -1.93
CA TRP A 35 -0.04 0.20 -3.18
C TRP A 35 -1.08 -0.55 -4.01
N ASP A 36 -1.82 -1.46 -3.37
CA ASP A 36 -2.87 -2.25 -4.02
C ASP A 36 -4.00 -1.35 -4.54
N PHE A 37 -4.37 -0.32 -3.77
CA PHE A 37 -5.34 0.68 -4.20
C PHE A 37 -4.89 1.44 -5.45
N ALA A 38 -3.64 1.94 -5.45
CA ALA A 38 -3.10 2.62 -6.62
C ALA A 38 -3.02 1.68 -7.83
N ASN A 39 -2.61 0.43 -7.62
CA ASN A 39 -2.54 -0.55 -8.70
C ASN A 39 -3.93 -0.87 -9.28
N ALA A 40 -4.96 -1.00 -8.43
CA ALA A 40 -6.33 -1.23 -8.87
C ALA A 40 -6.84 -0.10 -9.79
N ILE A 41 -6.56 1.17 -9.45
CA ILE A 41 -6.88 2.31 -10.31
C ILE A 41 -6.16 2.20 -11.67
N SER A 42 -4.87 1.87 -11.65
CA SER A 42 -4.10 1.70 -12.89
C SER A 42 -4.67 0.57 -13.76
N CYS A 43 -5.06 -0.56 -13.15
CA CYS A 43 -5.67 -1.68 -13.86
C CYS A 43 -7.03 -1.32 -14.46
N GLU A 44 -7.88 -0.63 -13.70
CA GLU A 44 -9.21 -0.21 -14.15
C GLU A 44 -9.12 0.78 -15.32
N ALA A 45 -8.20 1.75 -15.25
CA ALA A 45 -7.94 2.68 -16.36
C ALA A 45 -7.45 1.96 -17.64
N LEU A 46 -6.78 0.82 -17.48
CA LEU A 46 -6.30 0.00 -18.60
C LEU A 46 -7.24 -1.14 -18.97
N SER A 47 -8.42 -1.20 -18.35
CA SER A 47 -9.44 -2.20 -18.64
C SER A 47 -9.96 -2.07 -20.07
N ASN A 48 -10.50 -3.16 -20.61
CA ASN A 48 -11.08 -3.16 -21.95
C ASN A 48 -12.25 -2.17 -22.10
N TYR A 49 -12.88 -1.77 -20.99
CA TYR A 49 -13.93 -0.77 -21.00
C TYR A 49 -13.36 0.63 -21.28
N TRP A 50 -12.35 1.07 -20.52
CA TRP A 50 -11.80 2.43 -20.62
C TRP A 50 -10.65 2.60 -21.63
N ARG A 51 -10.05 1.50 -22.10
CA ARG A 51 -8.80 1.54 -22.88
C ARG A 51 -8.87 2.40 -24.15
N ASN A 52 -10.04 2.57 -24.75
CA ASN A 52 -10.23 3.40 -25.95
C ASN A 52 -10.57 4.86 -25.62
N ASP A 53 -11.01 5.14 -24.40
CA ASP A 53 -11.36 6.50 -23.95
C ASP A 53 -10.16 7.22 -23.31
N ILE A 54 -9.14 6.46 -22.89
CA ILE A 54 -7.94 6.99 -22.26
C ILE A 54 -6.79 7.05 -23.27
N SER A 55 -6.32 8.26 -23.53
CA SER A 55 -5.15 8.47 -24.40
C SER A 55 -3.87 7.82 -23.85
N GLU A 56 -2.96 7.43 -24.74
CA GLU A 56 -1.64 6.94 -24.33
C GLU A 56 -0.87 7.92 -23.44
N THR A 57 -1.04 9.23 -23.68
CA THR A 57 -0.43 10.28 -22.87
C THR A 57 -0.95 10.23 -21.45
N MET A 58 -2.26 10.05 -21.24
CA MET A 58 -2.84 9.88 -19.91
C MET A 58 -2.37 8.58 -19.24
N VAL A 59 -2.27 7.49 -19.99
CA VAL A 59 -1.69 6.24 -19.47
C VAL A 59 -0.29 6.51 -18.92
N LYS A 60 0.60 7.12 -19.72
CA LYS A 60 2.00 7.34 -19.33
C LYS A 60 2.16 8.38 -18.21
N SER A 61 1.38 9.46 -18.22
CA SER A 61 1.55 10.60 -17.31
C SER A 61 0.70 10.51 -16.04
N VAL A 62 -0.44 9.83 -16.07
CA VAL A 62 -1.39 9.76 -14.95
C VAL A 62 -1.41 8.37 -14.34
N PHE A 63 -1.78 7.35 -15.12
CA PHE A 63 -2.18 6.05 -14.59
C PHE A 63 -1.06 5.02 -14.46
N ARG A 64 0.06 5.17 -15.18
CA ARG A 64 1.18 4.21 -15.13
C ARG A 64 1.67 4.03 -13.69
N MET A 65 1.73 2.79 -13.22
CA MET A 65 2.43 2.46 -11.98
C MET A 65 3.95 2.47 -12.20
N GLY A 66 4.66 3.21 -11.35
CA GLY A 66 6.10 3.43 -11.47
C GLY A 66 6.48 4.60 -12.38
N GLY A 67 7.71 5.10 -12.20
CA GLY A 67 8.20 6.27 -12.93
C GLY A 67 7.62 7.60 -12.43
N ASN A 68 7.45 8.57 -13.31
CA ASN A 68 7.09 9.96 -12.98
C ASN A 68 5.59 10.29 -13.10
N SER A 69 4.72 9.27 -13.07
CA SER A 69 3.28 9.47 -13.24
C SER A 69 2.63 10.13 -12.01
N LYS A 70 1.47 10.76 -12.21
CA LYS A 70 0.72 11.40 -11.13
C LYS A 70 0.28 10.39 -10.06
N LEU A 71 -0.21 9.21 -10.45
CA LEU A 71 -0.65 8.16 -9.54
C LEU A 71 0.51 7.65 -8.66
N THR A 72 1.68 7.46 -9.26
CA THR A 72 2.90 7.06 -8.52
C THR A 72 3.31 8.11 -7.50
N LYS A 73 3.27 9.40 -7.86
CA LYS A 73 3.55 10.51 -6.93
C LYS A 73 2.57 10.54 -5.77
N MET A 74 1.28 10.40 -6.06
CA MET A 74 0.23 10.37 -5.03
C MET A 74 0.44 9.20 -4.05
N TYR A 75 0.82 8.01 -4.55
CA TYR A 75 1.18 6.89 -3.69
C TYR A 75 2.36 7.23 -2.76
N PHE A 76 3.45 7.79 -3.28
CA PHE A 76 4.62 8.12 -2.46
C PHE A 76 4.34 9.25 -1.46
N GLU A 77 3.53 10.24 -1.83
CA GLU A 77 3.06 11.29 -0.93
C GLU A 77 2.21 10.70 0.21
N ALA A 78 1.24 9.84 -0.11
CA ALA A 78 0.41 9.16 0.89
C ALA A 78 1.27 8.24 1.80
N LYS A 79 2.21 7.49 1.22
CA LYS A 79 3.16 6.65 1.96
C LYS A 79 4.01 7.47 2.94
N LYS A 80 4.43 8.68 2.56
CA LYS A 80 5.19 9.58 3.44
C LYS A 80 4.34 10.07 4.63
N GLN A 81 3.03 10.15 4.47
CA GLN A 81 2.10 10.54 5.54
C GLN A 81 1.77 9.40 6.51
N LEU A 82 1.98 8.14 6.12
CA LEU A 82 1.91 6.98 7.02
C LEU A 82 3.07 7.02 8.04
N LYS A 83 2.87 7.78 9.11
CA LYS A 83 3.76 7.85 10.27
C LYS A 83 3.82 6.51 11.00
#